data_AF-A0A7J2NSM6-F1
#
_entry.id   AF-A0A7J2NSM6-F1
#
_cell.length_a   1.000
_cell.length_b   1.000
_cell.length_c   1.000
_cell.angle_alpha   90.00
_cell.angle_beta   90.00
_cell.angle_gamma   90.00
#
_symmetry.space_group_name_H-M   'P 1'
#
loop_
_entity.id
_entity.type
_entity.pdbx_description
1 polymer ?
#
loop_
_entity_poly.entity_id
_entity_poly.type
_entity_poly.pdbx_seq_one_letter_code
_entity_poly.pdbx_strand_id
1 'polypeptide(L)' 'GYVNGYIMEKPSGNKGFGYDPVFQPEGFEKTFAEMSSDEKDKLSHRREALDKLKRFLNKLQLYKQNLSSNYKI' A
#
# COMPACT_ATOMS: atom_id res chain seq x y z
N GLY A 1 2.11 4.61 3.25
CA GLY A 1 1.86 3.56 4.24
C GLY A 1 3.17 3.04 4.75
N TYR A 2 3.12 2.25 5.81
CA TYR A 2 4.26 1.51 6.33
C TYR A 2 3.92 0.01 6.38
N VAL A 3 4.94 -0.85 6.38
CA VAL A 3 4.85 -2.31 6.53
C VAL A 3 6.02 -2.67 7.41
N ASN A 4 5.72 -3.25 8.55
CA ASN A 4 6.74 -3.76 9.46
C ASN A 4 7.20 -5.12 8.98
N GLY A 5 8.43 -5.48 9.32
CA GLY A 5 9.02 -6.73 8.90
C GLY A 5 10.44 -6.90 9.44
N TYR A 6 11.04 -7.99 9.00
CA TYR A 6 12.36 -8.44 9.43
C TYR A 6 13.28 -8.54 8.20
N ILE A 7 14.57 -8.34 8.44
CA ILE A 7 15.61 -8.59 7.43
C ILE A 7 16.15 -10.00 7.65
N MET A 8 16.03 -10.83 6.62
CA MET A 8 16.48 -12.21 6.63
C MET A 8 17.99 -12.31 6.40
N GLU A 9 18.62 -13.30 7.04
CA GLU A 9 20.07 -13.54 6.90
C GLU A 9 20.46 -14.02 5.49
N LYS A 10 19.52 -14.64 4.77
CA LYS A 10 19.71 -15.14 3.41
C LYS A 10 18.56 -14.69 2.51
N PRO A 11 18.84 -14.31 1.26
CA PRO A 11 17.79 -13.98 0.30
C PRO A 11 16.99 -15.23 -0.06
N SER A 12 15.67 -15.09 -0.18
CA SER A 12 14.77 -16.10 -0.73
C SER A 12 13.80 -15.48 -1.73
N GLY A 13 13.39 -16.25 -2.75
CA GLY A 13 12.53 -15.79 -3.84
C GLY A 13 13.27 -15.07 -4.97
N ASN A 14 12.59 -14.92 -6.11
CA ASN A 14 13.16 -14.37 -7.34
C ASN A 14 12.27 -13.34 -8.05
N LYS A 15 11.16 -12.94 -7.41
CA LYS A 15 10.24 -11.92 -7.93
C LYS A 15 10.57 -10.55 -7.34
N GLY A 16 9.95 -9.52 -7.90
CA GLY A 16 10.06 -8.16 -7.37
C GLY A 16 11.40 -7.51 -7.69
N PHE A 17 11.88 -6.64 -6.81
CA PHE A 17 13.08 -5.81 -7.01
C PHE A 17 13.69 -5.35 -5.68
N GLY A 18 14.94 -4.88 -5.72
CA GLY A 18 15.61 -4.29 -4.56
C GLY A 18 15.74 -5.27 -3.39
N TYR A 19 15.26 -4.87 -2.21
CA TYR A 19 15.36 -5.65 -0.96
C TYR A 19 14.29 -6.74 -0.81
N ASP A 20 13.43 -6.92 -1.81
CA ASP A 20 12.36 -7.92 -1.75
C ASP A 20 12.83 -9.33 -1.36
N PRO A 21 14.01 -9.82 -1.80
CA PRO A 21 14.47 -11.16 -1.41
C PRO A 21 14.87 -11.29 0.05
N VAL A 22 15.13 -10.21 0.76
CA VAL A 22 15.58 -10.24 2.17
C VAL A 22 14.57 -9.64 3.15
N PHE A 23 13.51 -9.01 2.66
CA PHE A 23 12.48 -8.42 3.51
C PHE A 23 11.32 -9.38 3.70
N GLN A 24 11.12 -9.84 4.95
CA GLN A 24 9.97 -10.64 5.38
C GLN A 24 8.97 -9.74 6.11
N PRO A 25 7.77 -9.47 5.56
CA PRO A 25 6.76 -8.70 6.27
C PRO A 25 6.24 -9.43 7.51
N GLU A 26 5.89 -8.67 8.54
CA GLU A 26 5.35 -9.19 9.80
C GLU A 26 4.06 -9.99 9.56
N GLY A 27 3.95 -11.16 10.20
CA GLY A 27 2.80 -12.07 10.03
C GLY A 27 2.88 -13.00 8.82
N PHE A 28 3.99 -12.99 8.07
CA PHE A 28 4.24 -13.91 6.95
C PHE A 28 5.56 -14.65 7.16
N GLU A 29 5.65 -15.86 6.60
CA GLU A 29 6.89 -16.66 6.57
C GLU A 29 7.67 -16.48 5.24
N LYS A 30 7.10 -15.76 4.28
CA LYS A 30 7.65 -15.53 2.95
C LYS A 30 8.28 -14.16 2.85
N THR A 31 9.37 -14.03 2.11
CA THR A 31 9.90 -12.73 1.69
C THR A 31 9.01 -12.09 0.62
N PHE A 32 9.15 -10.79 0.37
CA PHE A 32 8.43 -10.15 -0.73
C PHE A 32 8.76 -10.74 -2.11
N ALA A 33 9.97 -11.29 -2.31
CA ALA A 33 10.34 -11.90 -3.58
C ALA A 33 9.73 -13.30 -3.80
N GLU A 34 9.16 -13.90 -2.75
CA GLU A 34 8.44 -15.18 -2.84
C GLU A 34 6.94 -14.97 -3.09
N MET A 35 6.40 -13.83 -2.64
CA MET A 35 4.99 -13.47 -2.80
C MET A 35 4.62 -13.24 -4.27
N SER A 36 3.38 -13.60 -4.62
CA SER A 36 2.75 -13.13 -5.86
C SER A 36 2.51 -11.62 -5.81
N SER A 37 2.35 -11.00 -6.98
CA SER A 37 2.02 -9.57 -7.08
C SER A 37 0.75 -9.24 -6.31
N ASP A 38 -0.26 -10.12 -6.34
CA ASP A 38 -1.53 -9.92 -5.63
C ASP A 38 -1.39 -9.99 -4.10
N GLU A 39 -0.59 -10.93 -3.59
CA GLU A 39 -0.27 -11.00 -2.16
C GLU A 39 0.49 -9.75 -1.71
N LYS A 40 1.49 -9.33 -2.50
CA LYS A 40 2.30 -8.14 -2.22
C LYS A 40 1.47 -6.85 -2.30
N ASP A 41 0.58 -6.72 -3.27
CA ASP A 41 -0.25 -5.52 -3.46
C ASP A 41 -1.29 -5.33 -2.36
N LYS A 42 -1.79 -6.42 -1.77
CA LYS A 42 -2.65 -6.37 -0.57
C LYS A 42 -1.91 -5.84 0.66
N LEU A 43 -0.60 -6.05 0.72
CA LEU A 43 0.24 -5.72 1.88
C LEU A 43 1.07 -4.45 1.70
N SER A 44 1.24 -3.96 0.47
CA SER A 44 2.25 -2.93 0.22
C SER A 44 1.92 -1.58 0.86
N HIS A 45 2.97 -0.90 1.33
CA HIS A 45 3.00 0.51 1.71
C HIS A 45 2.25 1.43 0.74
N ARG A 46 2.32 1.10 -0.55
CA ARG A 46 1.75 1.84 -1.65
C ARG A 46 0.23 1.74 -1.62
N ARG A 47 -0.32 0.55 -1.38
CA ARG A 47 -1.78 0.38 -1.28
C ARG A 47 -2.36 1.22 -0.15
N GLU A 48 -1.77 1.16 1.04
CA GLU A 48 -2.24 1.96 2.17
C GLU A 48 -2.12 3.48 1.89
N ALA A 49 -1.03 3.92 1.24
CA ALA A 49 -0.87 5.32 0.84
C ALA A 49 -1.95 5.76 -0.17
N LEU A 50 -2.20 4.94 -1.19
CA LEU A 50 -3.18 5.21 -2.22
C LEU A 50 -4.61 5.19 -1.67
N ASP A 51 -4.92 4.29 -0.74
CA ASP A 51 -6.23 4.25 -0.09
C ASP A 51 -6.45 5.52 0.77
N LYS A 52 -5.42 5.99 1.49
CA LYS A 52 -5.47 7.29 2.20
C LYS A 52 -5.68 8.45 1.23
N LEU A 53 -4.94 8.49 0.12
CA LEU A 53 -5.10 9.51 -0.92
C LEU A 53 -6.51 9.49 -1.52
N LYS A 54 -7.02 8.31 -1.87
CA LYS A 54 -8.37 8.13 -2.41
C LYS A 54 -9.45 8.68 -1.48
N ARG A 55 -9.34 8.39 -0.17
CA ARG A 55 -10.26 8.93 0.85
C ARG A 55 -10.21 10.46 0.90
N PHE A 56 -9.01 11.03 0.87
CA PHE A 56 -8.83 12.49 0.87
C PHE A 56 -9.46 13.14 -0.36
N LEU A 57 -9.20 12.62 -1.56
CA LEU A 57 -9.76 13.15 -2.81
C LEU A 57 -11.29 13.05 -2.84
N ASN A 58 -11.86 11.93 -2.39
CA ASN A 58 -13.32 11.77 -2.29
C ASN A 58 -13.93 12.81 -1.33
N LYS A 59 -13.29 13.04 -0.17
CA LYS A 59 -13.74 14.07 0.78
C LYS A 59 -13.70 15.47 0.16
N LEU A 60 -12.64 15.81 -0.58
CA LEU A 60 -12.55 17.09 -1.29
C LEU A 60 -13.64 17.24 -2.34
N GLN A 61 -13.98 16.17 -3.06
CA GLN A 61 -15.04 16.20 -4.08
C GLN A 61 -16.42 16.43 -3.45
N LEU A 62 -16.73 15.75 -2.35
CA LEU A 62 -17.96 15.98 -1.58
C LEU A 62 -18.06 17.41 -1.05
N TYR A 63 -16.96 17.96 -0.53
CA TYR A 63 -16.93 19.34 -0.04
C TYR A 63 -17.23 20.36 -1.16
N LYS A 64 -16.64 20.17 -2.35
CA LYS A 64 -16.91 21.03 -3.52
C LYS A 64 -18.37 20.96 -3.98
N GLN A 65 -18.96 19.76 -4.00
CA GLN A 65 -20.37 19.59 -4.38
C GLN A 65 -21.32 20.31 -3.41
N ASN A 66 -21.06 20.19 -2.10
CA ASN A 66 -21.86 20.86 -1.07
C ASN A 66 -21.75 22.39 -1.15
N LEU A 67 -20.54 22.93 -1.39
CA LEU A 67 -20.35 24.36 -1.61
C LEU A 67 -21.12 24.85 -2.85
N SER A 68 -20.98 24.20 -4.00
CA SER A 68 -21.68 24.60 -5.22
C SER A 68 -23.21 24.52 -5.10
N SER A 69 -23.73 23.61 -4.26
CA SER A 69 -25.17 23.54 -3.97
C SER A 69 -25.64 24.68 -3.06
N ASN A 70 -24.83 25.10 -2.10
CA ASN A 70 -25.18 26.17 -1.15
C ASN A 70 -25.09 27.59 -1.73
N TYR A 71 -24.38 27.77 -2.84
CA TYR A 71 -24.25 29.06 -3.53
C TYR A 71 -25.09 29.18 -4.81
N LYS A 72 -25.88 28.15 -5.16
CA LYS A 72 -26.94 28.28 -6.16
C LYS A 72 -28.18 28.89 -5.49
N ILE A 73 -28.23 30.22 -5.44
CA ILE A 73 -29.47 31.00 -5.26
C ILE A 73 -30.07 31.20 -6.65
#